data_AF-A0A4V3B022-F1
#
_entry.id   AF-A0A4V3B022-F1
#
_cell.length_a   1.000
_cell.length_b   1.000
_cell.length_c   1.000
_cell.angle_alpha   90.00
_cell.angle_beta   90.00
_cell.angle_gamma   90.00
#
_symmetry.space_group_name_H-M   'P 1'
#
loop_
_entity.id
_entity.type
_entity.pdbx_description
1 polymer ?
#
loop_
_entity_poly.entity_id
_entity_poly.type
_entity_poly.pdbx_seq_one_letter_code
_entity_poly.pdbx_strand_id
1 'polypeptide(L)'
;MNTLFETLTKAEKMDSLITNETKVTPSRIYSIVNQVFNINLVEISHRYEEYNPLADESPTPSLPKIQLLDRKIEENEVHKNGPLVRTLINDVFGVNLGGISSLENSGISIYSKGQWICQSPNDLFIVQTELGDVDVTILPTPYFYEYTESKNISESMQHSLGTLGYTYIKEKDILYYKNPINKSVPDSFKGQTMGAVMKIIKEDYTNL
;
A
#
# COMPACT_ATOMS: atom_id res chain seq x y z
N MET A 1 -28.50 -2.90 -9.34
CA MET A 1 -27.03 -3.00 -9.16
C MET A 1 -26.60 -4.39 -9.57
N ASN A 2 -25.57 -4.51 -10.42
CA ASN A 2 -25.15 -5.79 -10.98
C ASN A 2 -24.38 -6.58 -9.91
N THR A 3 -24.98 -7.64 -9.37
CA THR A 3 -24.46 -8.44 -8.24
C THR A 3 -23.08 -9.06 -8.51
N LEU A 4 -22.73 -9.24 -9.78
CA LEU A 4 -21.42 -9.73 -10.23
C LEU A 4 -20.27 -8.73 -10.03
N PHE A 5 -20.55 -7.41 -9.99
CA PHE A 5 -19.50 -6.42 -9.82
C PHE A 5 -19.03 -6.33 -8.36
N GLU A 6 -19.93 -6.59 -7.41
CA GLU A 6 -19.62 -6.53 -5.98
C GLU A 6 -18.65 -7.62 -5.54
N THR A 7 -18.71 -8.80 -6.17
CA THR A 7 -17.84 -9.96 -5.87
C THR A 7 -16.44 -9.86 -6.45
N LEU A 8 -16.18 -8.89 -7.33
CA LEU A 8 -14.86 -8.68 -7.91
C LEU A 8 -13.89 -8.11 -6.86
N THR A 9 -12.64 -8.54 -6.95
CA THR A 9 -11.52 -7.90 -6.24
C THR A 9 -11.36 -6.44 -6.70
N LYS A 10 -10.74 -5.58 -5.89
CA LYS A 10 -10.43 -4.20 -6.31
C LYS A 10 -9.68 -4.14 -7.65
N ALA A 11 -8.70 -5.01 -7.87
CA ALA A 11 -7.96 -5.07 -9.14
C ALA A 11 -8.90 -5.36 -10.32
N GLU A 12 -9.78 -6.35 -10.20
CA GLU A 12 -10.75 -6.69 -11.25
C GLU A 12 -11.81 -5.59 -11.45
N LYS A 13 -12.26 -4.93 -10.37
CA LYS A 13 -13.17 -3.78 -10.44
C LYS A 13 -12.55 -2.65 -11.25
N MET A 14 -11.31 -2.28 -10.93
CA MET A 14 -10.56 -1.27 -11.69
C MET A 14 -10.38 -1.69 -13.14
N ASP A 15 -9.93 -2.92 -13.37
CA ASP A 15 -9.63 -3.43 -14.71
C ASP A 15 -10.90 -3.42 -15.59
N SER A 16 -12.05 -3.80 -15.01
CA SER A 16 -13.37 -3.74 -15.65
C SER A 16 -13.83 -2.31 -15.93
N LEU A 17 -13.67 -1.38 -14.99
CA LEU A 17 -14.02 0.03 -15.20
C LEU A 17 -13.22 0.64 -16.36
N ILE A 18 -11.90 0.45 -16.38
CA ILE A 18 -11.03 0.93 -17.46
C ILE A 18 -11.41 0.31 -18.81
N THR A 19 -11.70 -0.99 -18.84
CA THR A 19 -12.07 -1.70 -20.07
C THR A 19 -13.37 -1.17 -20.68
N ASN A 20 -14.31 -0.73 -19.83
CA ASN A 20 -15.61 -0.23 -20.26
C ASN A 20 -15.64 1.29 -20.54
N GLU A 21 -14.54 2.01 -20.32
CA GLU A 21 -14.49 3.44 -20.60
C GLU A 21 -14.69 3.74 -22.09
N THR A 22 -15.36 4.84 -22.41
CA THR A 22 -15.48 5.28 -23.81
C THR A 22 -14.13 5.75 -24.34
N LYS A 23 -13.40 6.50 -23.53
CA LYS A 23 -12.02 6.95 -23.74
C LYS A 23 -11.27 6.92 -22.41
N VAL A 24 -10.10 6.31 -22.40
CA VAL A 24 -9.22 6.32 -21.22
C VAL A 24 -8.49 7.66 -21.18
N THR A 25 -8.77 8.48 -20.17
CA THR A 25 -8.05 9.73 -19.89
C THR A 25 -7.36 9.65 -18.53
N PRO A 26 -6.28 10.41 -18.30
CA PRO A 26 -5.62 10.39 -17.00
C PRO A 26 -6.53 10.83 -15.85
N SER A 27 -7.32 11.89 -16.04
CA SER A 27 -8.32 12.32 -15.06
C SER A 27 -9.31 11.22 -14.69
N ARG A 28 -9.70 10.39 -15.66
CA ARG A 28 -10.60 9.26 -15.42
C ARG A 28 -9.90 8.13 -14.68
N ILE A 29 -8.64 7.85 -15.01
CA ILE A 29 -7.81 6.89 -14.27
C ILE A 29 -7.70 7.30 -12.79
N TYR A 30 -7.45 8.58 -12.51
CA TYR A 30 -7.35 9.09 -11.13
C TYR A 30 -8.66 8.90 -10.36
N SER A 31 -9.78 9.21 -11.02
CA SER A 31 -11.11 8.98 -10.45
C SER A 31 -11.38 7.50 -10.16
N ILE A 32 -11.02 6.58 -11.06
CA ILE A 32 -11.21 5.14 -10.88
C ILE A 32 -10.35 4.61 -9.74
N VAL A 33 -9.07 5.00 -9.67
CA VAL A 33 -8.18 4.58 -8.58
C VAL A 33 -8.69 5.07 -7.24
N ASN A 34 -9.12 6.34 -7.15
CA ASN A 34 -9.72 6.87 -5.94
C ASN A 34 -11.03 6.15 -5.58
N GLN A 35 -11.89 5.86 -6.56
CA GLN A 35 -13.15 5.15 -6.32
C GLN A 35 -12.95 3.72 -5.81
N VAL A 36 -12.00 2.98 -6.39
CA VAL A 36 -11.83 1.55 -6.12
C VAL A 36 -10.91 1.30 -4.93
N PHE A 37 -9.83 2.06 -4.83
CA PHE A 37 -8.79 1.87 -3.81
C PHE A 37 -8.82 2.93 -2.71
N ASN A 38 -9.59 4.01 -2.85
CA ASN A 38 -9.54 5.17 -1.97
C ASN A 38 -8.14 5.80 -1.91
N ILE A 39 -7.40 5.76 -3.02
CA ILE A 39 -6.05 6.31 -3.16
C ILE A 39 -6.09 7.56 -4.04
N ASN A 40 -5.56 8.66 -3.53
CA ASN A 40 -5.44 9.92 -4.24
C ASN A 40 -4.03 10.06 -4.86
N LEU A 41 -3.90 9.68 -6.13
CA LEU A 41 -2.62 9.75 -6.86
C LEU A 41 -2.08 11.18 -7.00
N VAL A 42 -2.97 12.19 -7.13
CA VAL A 42 -2.56 13.59 -7.25
C VAL A 42 -1.88 14.05 -5.96
N GLU A 43 -2.46 13.70 -4.81
CA GLU A 43 -1.89 14.01 -3.51
C GLU A 43 -0.56 13.28 -3.27
N ILE A 44 -0.42 12.02 -3.71
CA ILE A 44 0.87 11.33 -3.68
C ILE A 44 1.90 12.12 -4.49
N SER A 45 1.57 12.56 -5.72
CA SER A 45 2.49 13.35 -6.54
C SER A 45 2.96 14.61 -5.81
N HIS A 46 2.03 15.43 -5.30
CA HIS A 46 2.37 16.66 -4.58
C HIS A 46 3.26 16.40 -3.37
N ARG A 47 2.94 15.38 -2.56
CA ARG A 47 3.76 15.02 -1.39
C ARG A 47 5.18 14.62 -1.80
N TYR A 48 5.35 13.93 -2.93
CA TYR A 48 6.66 13.57 -3.45
C TYR A 48 7.44 14.77 -4.01
N GLU A 49 6.76 15.75 -4.57
CA GLU A 49 7.38 17.00 -5.03
C GLU A 49 7.87 17.86 -3.84
N GLU A 50 7.13 17.87 -2.74
CA GLU A 50 7.53 18.50 -1.48
C GLU A 50 8.58 17.70 -0.71
N TYR A 51 8.62 16.38 -0.91
CA TYR A 51 9.55 15.49 -0.23
C TYR A 51 10.95 15.56 -0.85
N ASN A 52 11.87 16.22 -0.16
CA ASN A 52 13.28 16.28 -0.52
C ASN A 52 14.12 15.41 0.45
N PRO A 53 14.33 14.11 0.16
CA PRO A 53 15.06 13.22 1.07
C PRO A 53 16.56 13.54 1.18
N LEU A 54 17.14 14.25 0.20
CA LEU A 54 18.55 14.61 0.11
C LEU A 54 18.69 15.91 -0.70
N ALA A 55 18.73 17.07 -0.05
CA ALA A 55 18.95 18.37 -0.71
C ALA A 55 20.38 18.56 -1.28
N ASP A 56 21.15 17.48 -1.44
CA ASP A 56 22.47 17.44 -2.07
C ASP A 56 22.53 16.17 -2.93
N GLU A 57 22.01 16.25 -4.15
CA GLU A 57 22.67 15.75 -5.37
C GLU A 57 21.73 15.94 -6.59
N SER A 58 22.00 17.03 -7.31
CA SER A 58 21.49 17.42 -8.64
C SER A 58 20.02 17.91 -8.75
N PRO A 59 19.81 19.19 -9.13
CA PRO A 59 18.50 19.74 -9.43
C PRO A 59 18.14 19.45 -10.90
N THR A 60 17.98 18.19 -11.27
CA THR A 60 17.18 17.92 -12.47
C THR A 60 15.73 17.94 -12.04
N PRO A 61 14.89 18.88 -12.52
CA PRO A 61 13.47 18.82 -12.24
C PRO A 61 12.92 17.53 -12.85
N SER A 62 12.79 16.49 -12.03
CA SER A 62 12.07 15.30 -12.42
C SER A 62 10.62 15.73 -12.63
N LEU A 63 10.07 15.39 -13.80
CA LEU A 63 8.67 15.63 -14.12
C LEU A 63 7.79 15.13 -12.95
N PRO A 64 6.80 15.91 -12.48
CA PRO A 64 5.81 15.46 -11.50
C PRO A 64 5.28 14.06 -11.83
N LYS A 65 5.09 13.19 -10.83
CA LYS A 65 4.62 11.82 -11.05
C LYS A 65 3.32 11.79 -11.85
N ILE A 66 2.42 12.74 -11.60
CA ILE A 66 1.16 12.86 -12.34
C ILE A 66 1.39 13.15 -13.84
N GLN A 67 2.31 14.06 -14.16
CA GLN A 67 2.65 14.40 -15.55
C GLN A 67 3.41 13.26 -16.24
N LEU A 68 4.23 12.51 -15.49
CA LEU A 68 4.89 11.31 -16.02
C LEU A 68 3.88 10.21 -16.37
N LEU A 69 2.85 10.02 -15.54
CA LEU A 69 1.79 9.06 -15.83
C LEU A 69 0.93 9.53 -17.01
N ASP A 70 0.52 10.80 -17.06
CA ASP A 70 -0.23 11.39 -18.18
C ASP A 70 0.49 11.09 -19.51
N ARG A 71 1.78 11.43 -19.57
CA ARG A 71 2.63 11.19 -20.74
C ARG A 71 2.71 9.71 -21.10
N LYS A 72 2.91 8.83 -20.13
CA LYS A 72 2.96 7.37 -20.38
C LYS A 72 1.62 6.84 -20.92
N ILE A 73 0.49 7.35 -20.44
CA ILE A 73 -0.84 6.97 -20.94
C ILE A 73 -1.02 7.40 -22.40
N GLU A 74 -0.57 8.60 -22.74
CA GLU A 74 -0.62 9.14 -24.10
C GLU A 74 0.32 8.41 -25.07
N GLU A 75 1.55 8.10 -24.63
CA GLU A 75 2.58 7.44 -25.46
C GLU A 75 2.32 5.94 -25.69
N ASN A 76 1.76 5.23 -24.71
CA ASN A 76 1.59 3.77 -24.80
C ASN A 76 0.26 3.34 -25.45
N GLU A 77 -0.51 4.29 -25.99
CA GLU A 77 -1.86 4.08 -26.49
C GLU A 77 -2.64 3.09 -25.60
N VAL A 78 -2.79 3.42 -24.31
CA VAL A 78 -3.33 2.48 -23.32
C VAL A 78 -4.84 2.26 -23.57
N HIS A 79 -5.15 1.44 -24.57
CA HIS A 79 -6.49 1.21 -25.12
C HIS A 79 -7.28 0.32 -24.18
N LYS A 80 -8.01 0.94 -23.24
CA LYS A 80 -8.98 0.23 -22.39
C LYS A 80 -8.41 -1.04 -21.75
N ASN A 81 -7.12 -1.05 -21.45
CA ASN A 81 -6.40 -2.19 -20.90
C ASN A 81 -6.13 -1.92 -19.42
N GLY A 82 -7.07 -2.35 -18.58
CA GLY A 82 -7.00 -2.20 -17.13
C GLY A 82 -5.68 -2.67 -16.51
N PRO A 83 -5.25 -3.92 -16.77
CA PRO A 83 -3.98 -4.43 -16.26
C PRO A 83 -2.78 -3.57 -16.65
N LEU A 84 -2.72 -3.08 -17.89
CA LEU A 84 -1.64 -2.21 -18.34
C LEU A 84 -1.66 -0.86 -17.62
N VAL A 85 -2.83 -0.22 -17.47
CA VAL A 85 -2.98 1.02 -16.68
C VAL A 85 -2.46 0.81 -15.26
N ARG A 86 -2.83 -0.31 -14.62
CA ARG A 86 -2.42 -0.66 -13.27
C ARG A 86 -0.90 -0.82 -13.15
N THR A 87 -0.26 -1.48 -14.11
CA THR A 87 1.21 -1.57 -14.18
C THR A 87 1.86 -0.19 -14.30
N LEU A 88 1.35 0.68 -15.17
CA LEU A 88 1.89 2.04 -15.33
C LEU A 88 1.79 2.87 -14.05
N ILE A 89 0.66 2.77 -13.34
CA ILE A 89 0.48 3.43 -12.04
C ILE A 89 1.48 2.88 -11.02
N ASN A 90 1.62 1.55 -10.94
CA ASN A 90 2.56 0.93 -10.02
C ASN A 90 4.00 1.41 -10.29
N ASP A 91 4.42 1.45 -11.55
CA ASP A 91 5.76 1.89 -11.95
C ASP A 91 6.02 3.36 -11.62
N VAL A 92 5.04 4.24 -11.85
CA VAL A 92 5.22 5.68 -11.64
C VAL A 92 5.13 6.06 -10.17
N PHE A 93 4.17 5.48 -9.44
CA PHE A 93 3.87 5.86 -8.06
C PHE A 93 4.54 4.95 -7.03
N GLY A 94 5.10 3.80 -7.43
CA GLY A 94 5.62 2.81 -6.49
C GLY A 94 4.52 2.19 -5.62
N VAL A 95 3.28 2.20 -6.10
CA VAL A 95 2.13 1.56 -5.44
C VAL A 95 2.02 0.13 -5.98
N ASN A 96 1.54 -0.82 -5.18
CA ASN A 96 1.33 -2.20 -5.64
C ASN A 96 -0.17 -2.51 -5.62
N LEU A 97 -0.93 -1.97 -6.58
CA LEU A 97 -2.41 -2.09 -6.59
C LEU A 97 -2.89 -3.54 -6.64
N GLY A 98 -2.13 -4.44 -7.30
CA GLY A 98 -2.44 -5.88 -7.29
C GLY A 98 -2.25 -6.50 -5.90
N GLY A 99 -1.13 -6.20 -5.24
CA GLY A 99 -0.87 -6.63 -3.88
C GLY A 99 -1.90 -6.08 -2.89
N ILE A 100 -2.23 -4.79 -3.00
CA ILE A 100 -3.26 -4.14 -2.17
C ILE A 100 -4.62 -4.84 -2.33
N SER A 101 -4.99 -5.19 -3.58
CA SER A 101 -6.22 -5.94 -3.83
C SER A 101 -6.21 -7.34 -3.22
N SER A 102 -5.04 -8.00 -3.13
CA SER A 102 -4.92 -9.32 -2.51
C SER A 102 -5.00 -9.30 -0.97
N LEU A 103 -4.86 -8.12 -0.36
CA LEU A 103 -4.91 -7.92 1.09
C LEU A 103 -6.33 -7.62 1.60
N GLU A 104 -7.32 -7.59 0.71
CA GLU A 104 -8.71 -7.46 1.14
C GLU A 104 -9.08 -8.60 2.09
N ASN A 105 -9.56 -8.24 3.29
CA ASN A 105 -9.89 -9.18 4.37
C ASN A 105 -8.69 -9.96 4.94
N SER A 106 -7.44 -9.50 4.73
CA SER A 106 -6.27 -10.15 5.33
C SER A 106 -6.05 -9.82 6.81
N GLY A 107 -6.86 -8.93 7.38
CA GLY A 107 -6.66 -8.39 8.73
C GLY A 107 -5.54 -7.35 8.80
N ILE A 108 -5.14 -6.74 7.68
CA ILE A 108 -4.03 -5.80 7.59
C ILE A 108 -4.46 -4.51 6.90
N SER A 109 -4.38 -3.41 7.64
CA SER A 109 -4.43 -2.05 7.10
C SER A 109 -3.05 -1.60 6.65
N ILE A 110 -2.98 -0.76 5.61
CA ILE A 110 -1.73 -0.16 5.12
C ILE A 110 -1.87 1.35 5.14
N TYR A 111 -0.96 2.01 5.84
CA TYR A 111 -0.73 3.45 5.75
C TYR A 111 0.60 3.71 5.08
N SER A 112 0.61 4.30 3.90
CA SER A 112 1.84 4.59 3.17
C SER A 112 1.69 5.86 2.38
N LYS A 113 2.83 6.52 2.13
CA LYS A 113 2.88 7.78 1.36
C LYS A 113 1.96 8.88 1.93
N GLY A 114 1.77 8.88 3.25
CA GLY A 114 0.95 9.88 3.95
C GLY A 114 -0.56 9.69 3.78
N GLN A 115 -1.04 8.52 3.34
CA GLN A 115 -2.47 8.21 3.25
C GLN A 115 -2.76 6.74 3.53
N TRP A 116 -4.04 6.45 3.79
CA TRP A 116 -4.53 5.07 3.84
C TRP A 116 -4.55 4.49 2.43
N ILE A 117 -3.86 3.36 2.27
CA ILE A 117 -3.82 2.60 1.01
C ILE A 117 -4.84 1.47 1.04
N CYS A 118 -4.99 0.83 2.20
CA CYS A 118 -6.05 -0.12 2.49
C CYS A 118 -6.40 -0.02 3.97
N GLN A 119 -7.68 -0.09 4.30
CA GLN A 119 -8.15 -0.10 5.68
C GLN A 119 -9.49 -0.79 5.76
N SER A 120 -9.65 -1.67 6.75
CA SER A 120 -10.92 -2.23 7.19
C SER A 120 -11.11 -1.97 8.69
N PRO A 121 -12.33 -1.72 9.17
CA PRO A 121 -12.60 -1.58 10.61
C PRO A 121 -12.19 -2.80 11.45
N ASN A 122 -12.15 -3.98 10.83
CA ASN A 122 -11.83 -5.25 11.49
C ASN A 122 -10.39 -5.73 11.22
N ASP A 123 -9.54 -4.88 10.63
CA ASP A 123 -8.13 -5.22 10.51
C ASP A 123 -7.48 -5.27 11.90
N LEU A 124 -6.54 -6.20 12.08
CA LEU A 124 -5.84 -6.39 13.35
C LEU A 124 -4.57 -5.54 13.43
N PHE A 125 -3.88 -5.36 12.32
CA PHE A 125 -2.59 -4.68 12.30
C PHE A 125 -2.56 -3.60 11.23
N ILE A 126 -1.83 -2.52 11.51
CA ILE A 126 -1.46 -1.50 10.53
C ILE A 126 0.00 -1.72 10.17
N VAL A 127 0.29 -1.79 8.88
CA VAL A 127 1.63 -1.67 8.33
C VAL A 127 1.80 -0.24 7.83
N GLN A 128 2.71 0.50 8.46
CA GLN A 128 2.95 1.89 8.19
C GLN A 128 4.34 2.11 7.60
N THR A 129 4.43 2.86 6.48
CA THR A 129 5.70 3.36 5.92
C THR A 129 5.65 4.85 5.66
N GLU A 130 6.80 5.50 5.77
CA GLU A 130 6.96 6.91 5.37
C GLU A 130 7.13 7.07 3.86
N LEU A 131 7.13 8.31 3.35
CA LEU A 131 7.25 8.62 1.92
C LEU A 131 8.50 7.99 1.28
N GLY A 132 9.63 7.95 1.99
CA GLY A 132 10.87 7.36 1.52
C GLY A 132 10.96 5.84 1.62
N ASP A 133 9.96 5.17 2.22
CA ASP A 133 9.98 3.74 2.56
C ASP A 133 11.29 3.29 3.22
N VAL A 134 11.96 4.15 4.00
CA VAL A 134 13.24 3.83 4.65
C VAL A 134 13.00 2.96 5.89
N ASP A 135 11.82 3.09 6.48
CA ASP A 135 11.39 2.34 7.64
C ASP A 135 9.98 1.76 7.47
N VAL A 136 9.67 0.81 8.35
CA VAL A 136 8.40 0.11 8.44
C VAL A 136 8.04 0.00 9.91
N THR A 137 6.82 0.40 10.24
CA THR A 137 6.24 0.23 11.57
C THR A 137 5.03 -0.69 11.47
N ILE A 138 4.94 -1.65 12.39
CA ILE A 138 3.78 -2.51 12.56
C ILE A 138 3.20 -2.23 13.93
N LEU A 139 1.91 -1.91 13.96
CA LEU A 139 1.18 -1.61 15.19
C LEU A 139 -0.19 -2.30 15.18
N PRO A 140 -0.70 -2.71 16.35
CA PRO A 140 -2.05 -3.24 16.47
C PRO A 140 -3.09 -2.13 16.27
N THR A 141 -4.27 -2.51 15.79
CA THR A 141 -5.45 -1.64 15.73
C THR A 141 -6.20 -1.64 17.06
N PRO A 142 -7.13 -0.69 17.27
CA PRO A 142 -8.09 -0.78 18.37
C PRO A 142 -8.88 -2.10 18.36
N TYR A 143 -9.26 -2.57 17.17
CA TYR A 143 -10.01 -3.82 17.01
C TYR A 143 -9.21 -5.04 17.45
N PHE A 144 -7.89 -5.07 17.21
CA PHE A 144 -7.04 -6.14 17.73
C PHE A 144 -7.12 -6.28 19.26
N TYR A 145 -7.04 -5.17 19.99
CA TYR A 145 -7.10 -5.20 21.44
C TYR A 145 -8.49 -5.61 21.94
N GLU A 146 -9.55 -5.13 21.30
CA GLU A 146 -10.92 -5.52 21.62
C GLU A 146 -11.14 -7.02 21.38
N TYR A 147 -10.69 -7.53 20.23
CA TYR A 147 -10.89 -8.92 19.83
C TYR A 147 -10.05 -9.92 20.63
N THR A 148 -8.80 -9.57 20.95
CA THR A 148 -7.88 -10.48 21.66
C THR A 148 -7.93 -10.35 23.17
N GLU A 149 -8.57 -9.30 23.70
CA GLU A 149 -8.47 -8.86 25.10
C GLU A 149 -7.02 -8.65 25.58
N SER A 150 -6.06 -8.61 24.64
CA SER A 150 -4.64 -8.41 24.93
C SER A 150 -4.36 -6.93 25.16
N LYS A 151 -3.26 -6.65 25.85
CA LYS A 151 -2.71 -5.29 26.02
C LYS A 151 -1.46 -5.04 25.19
N ASN A 152 -0.92 -6.09 24.56
CA ASN A 152 0.32 -6.01 23.79
C ASN A 152 0.26 -6.89 22.54
N ILE A 153 1.12 -6.60 21.56
CA ILE A 153 1.43 -7.51 20.45
C ILE A 153 1.90 -8.87 21.01
N SER A 154 1.45 -9.97 20.41
CA SER A 154 1.81 -11.33 20.82
C SER A 154 3.32 -11.60 20.73
N GLU A 155 3.85 -12.44 21.62
CA GLU A 155 5.26 -12.86 21.58
C GLU A 155 5.61 -13.60 20.27
N SER A 156 4.66 -14.33 19.70
CA SER A 156 4.78 -14.99 18.38
C SER A 156 5.04 -13.98 17.26
N MET A 157 4.27 -12.88 17.22
CA MET A 157 4.46 -11.79 16.27
C MET A 157 5.80 -11.09 16.48
N GLN A 158 6.15 -10.79 17.73
CA GLN A 158 7.43 -10.17 18.09
C GLN A 158 8.61 -11.04 17.65
N HIS A 159 8.55 -12.35 17.91
CA HIS A 159 9.59 -13.28 17.51
C HIS A 159 9.70 -13.40 15.99
N SER A 160 8.57 -13.63 15.30
CA SER A 160 8.50 -13.78 13.86
C SER A 160 9.12 -12.59 13.12
N LEU A 161 8.68 -11.37 13.46
CA LEU A 161 9.22 -10.15 12.85
C LEU A 161 10.62 -9.81 13.38
N GLY A 162 10.95 -10.19 14.61
CA GLY A 162 12.30 -10.09 15.16
C GLY A 162 13.33 -10.86 14.32
N THR A 163 12.97 -12.04 13.78
CA THR A 163 13.86 -12.78 12.86
C THR A 163 14.14 -12.06 11.54
N LEU A 164 13.26 -11.14 11.14
CA LEU A 164 13.45 -10.27 9.97
C LEU A 164 14.21 -8.97 10.31
N GLY A 165 14.53 -8.74 11.58
CA GLY A 165 15.26 -7.56 12.05
C GLY A 165 14.40 -6.45 12.62
N TYR A 166 13.10 -6.70 12.88
CA TYR A 166 12.26 -5.73 13.60
C TYR A 166 12.64 -5.69 15.08
N THR A 167 12.53 -4.50 15.66
CA THR A 167 12.70 -4.28 17.11
C THR A 167 11.35 -3.95 17.72
N TYR A 168 10.99 -4.66 18.79
CA TYR A 168 9.80 -4.34 19.58
C TYR A 168 10.08 -3.15 20.51
N ILE A 169 9.25 -2.12 20.41
CA ILE A 169 9.30 -0.91 21.23
C ILE A 169 8.13 -0.95 22.21
N LYS A 170 8.39 -1.44 23.42
CA LYS A 170 7.39 -1.75 24.44
C LYS A 170 6.55 -0.53 24.85
N GLU A 171 7.14 0.65 24.88
CA GLU A 171 6.48 1.88 25.33
C GLU A 171 5.35 2.31 24.39
N LYS A 172 5.42 1.88 23.12
CA LYS A 172 4.46 2.23 22.08
C LYS A 172 3.67 1.02 21.58
N ASP A 173 4.02 -0.19 22.05
CA ASP A 173 3.50 -1.47 21.56
C ASP A 173 3.59 -1.58 20.02
N ILE A 174 4.78 -1.32 19.47
CA ILE A 174 5.05 -1.37 18.02
C ILE A 174 6.26 -2.23 17.70
N LEU A 175 6.27 -2.77 16.49
CA LEU A 175 7.44 -3.41 15.86
C LEU A 175 8.00 -2.47 14.80
N TYR A 176 9.24 -2.04 14.97
CA TYR A 176 9.89 -1.05 14.10
C TYR A 176 11.09 -1.65 13.38
N TYR A 177 11.19 -1.40 12.09
CA TYR A 177 12.36 -1.69 11.27
C TYR A 177 12.80 -0.43 10.55
N LYS A 178 14.12 -0.17 10.56
CA LYS A 178 14.75 0.86 9.71
C LYS A 178 15.83 0.22 8.89
N ASN A 179 15.86 0.52 7.59
CA ASN A 179 16.91 0.03 6.72
C ASN A 179 18.29 0.57 7.21
N PRO A 180 19.26 -0.31 7.54
CA PRO A 180 20.52 0.12 8.15
C PRO A 180 21.39 1.00 7.24
N ILE A 181 21.20 0.95 5.93
CA ILE A 181 21.90 1.81 4.97
C ILE A 181 21.09 3.07 4.59
N ASN A 182 20.00 3.33 5.30
CA ASN A 182 19.12 4.51 5.10
C ASN A 182 18.60 4.66 3.67
N LYS A 183 18.35 3.53 2.99
CA LYS A 183 17.72 3.46 1.67
C LYS A 183 16.30 2.91 1.79
N SER A 184 15.51 3.08 0.73
CA SER A 184 14.20 2.42 0.62
C SER A 184 14.33 0.92 0.89
N VAL A 185 13.41 0.39 1.67
CA VAL A 185 13.27 -1.03 1.94
C VAL A 185 12.97 -1.77 0.63
N PRO A 186 13.72 -2.83 0.28
CA PRO A 186 13.47 -3.61 -0.93
C PRO A 186 12.11 -4.28 -0.93
N ASP A 187 11.50 -4.43 -2.10
CA ASP A 187 10.17 -5.07 -2.23
C ASP A 187 10.15 -6.53 -1.75
N SER A 188 11.27 -7.25 -1.90
CA SER A 188 11.41 -8.61 -1.35
C SER A 188 11.26 -8.64 0.17
N PHE A 189 11.82 -7.65 0.87
CA PHE A 189 11.69 -7.51 2.32
C PHE A 189 10.27 -7.09 2.72
N LYS A 190 9.65 -6.17 1.98
CA LYS A 190 8.23 -5.80 2.17
C LYS A 190 7.35 -7.04 2.02
N GLY A 191 7.60 -7.88 1.01
CA GLY A 191 6.91 -9.16 0.80
C GLY A 191 7.09 -10.13 1.96
N GLN A 192 8.30 -10.29 2.48
CA GLN A 192 8.57 -11.12 3.67
C GLN A 192 7.84 -10.62 4.91
N THR A 193 7.85 -9.30 5.13
CA THR A 193 7.13 -8.65 6.24
C THR A 193 5.63 -8.97 6.16
N MET A 194 5.00 -8.70 5.02
CA MET A 194 3.57 -8.97 4.82
C MET A 194 3.25 -10.45 4.99
N GLY A 195 4.07 -11.34 4.45
CA GLY A 195 3.94 -12.77 4.60
C GLY A 195 3.99 -13.23 6.06
N ALA A 196 4.93 -12.69 6.84
CA ALA A 196 5.06 -13.01 8.26
C ALA A 196 3.84 -12.53 9.08
N VAL A 197 3.34 -11.32 8.83
CA VAL A 197 2.14 -10.80 9.49
C VAL A 197 0.91 -11.64 9.14
N MET A 198 0.67 -11.90 7.85
CA MET A 198 -0.46 -12.73 7.42
C MET A 198 -0.42 -14.14 7.98
N LYS A 199 0.78 -14.73 8.08
CA LYS A 199 0.96 -16.05 8.68
C LYS A 199 0.53 -16.05 10.14
N ILE A 200 1.00 -15.09 10.93
CA ILE A 200 0.62 -14.97 12.34
C ILE A 200 -0.88 -14.71 12.48
N ILE A 201 -1.47 -13.87 11.63
CA ILE A 201 -2.92 -13.65 11.65
C ILE A 201 -3.69 -14.95 11.48
N LYS A 202 -3.26 -15.76 10.50
CA LYS A 202 -3.88 -17.06 10.24
C LYS A 202 -3.66 -18.06 11.37
N GLU A 203 -2.49 -18.08 11.98
CA GLU A 203 -2.14 -19.06 13.02
C GLU A 203 -2.79 -18.71 14.38
N ASP A 204 -2.76 -17.44 14.76
CA ASP A 204 -3.11 -17.01 16.12
C ASP A 204 -4.53 -16.42 16.22
N TYR A 205 -5.12 -15.95 15.11
CA TYR A 205 -6.40 -15.22 15.10
C TYR A 205 -7.43 -15.84 14.15
N THR A 206 -7.38 -17.16 13.96
CA THR A 206 -8.09 -17.96 12.95
C THR A 206 -9.63 -17.87 12.94
N ASN A 207 -10.24 -17.27 13.97
CA ASN A 207 -11.70 -17.11 14.10
C ASN A 207 -12.22 -15.77 13.57
N LEU A 208 -11.45 -15.10 12.69
CA LEU A 208 -11.83 -13.88 11.97
C LEU A 208 -12.82 -14.14 10.83
#